data_AF-A0A371BAB6-F1
#
_entry.id   AF-A0A371BAB6-F1
#
_cell.length_a   1.000
_cell.length_b   1.000
_cell.length_c   1.000
_cell.angle_alpha   90.00
_cell.angle_beta   90.00
_cell.angle_gamma   90.00
#
_symmetry.space_group_name_H-M   'P 1'
#
loop_
_entity.id
_entity.type
_entity.pdbx_description
1 polymer ?
#
loop_
_entity_poly.entity_id
_entity_poly.type
_entity_poly.pdbx_seq_one_letter_code
_entity_poly.pdbx_strand_id
1 'polypeptide(L)'
;MKAGYIYVLVHPSDPNLYKIGQTVRAPQERLAEHNGDYAKHAGQIVKETGQKWVLKTFIPVPDTDFAEAVFWRATGFTEIPGRGGVEIERMEWKLVEACLKAAEEAGVKPPPKPLPDYVYANNAWMKKRLEGRGIALLGNVKSKASGRNDFQCSNGHVWRTIPNNVAEGEGCPQCGIGKRSPDEIRKAANSGVLCLLIHPDKPGLVKIGLTYKTLQQSQAENDWGDWIVHRYRSVEEPTLAESLVWQMLSHPMPNEREAVKIDLHAVEQAFRELHYRLVREIALAEVTVTSCGIGCASAKSP
;
A
#
# COMPACT_ATOMS: atom_id res chain seq x y z
N MET A 1 -4.69 3.40 19.58
CA MET A 1 -5.98 4.09 19.83
C MET A 1 -6.02 4.42 21.31
N LYS A 2 -6.18 5.69 21.67
CA LYS A 2 -6.24 6.13 23.07
C LYS A 2 -7.51 6.95 23.25
N ALA A 3 -8.49 6.41 23.97
CA ALA A 3 -9.66 7.18 24.38
C ALA A 3 -9.26 8.21 25.44
N GLY A 4 -9.94 9.35 25.45
CA GLY A 4 -9.60 10.45 26.33
C GLY A 4 -10.44 11.69 26.03
N TYR A 5 -9.82 12.86 26.07
CA TYR A 5 -10.49 14.14 25.98
C TYR A 5 -9.74 15.12 25.08
N ILE A 6 -10.50 15.92 24.32
CA ILE A 6 -10.05 17.22 23.82
C ILE A 6 -10.53 18.27 24.81
N TYR A 7 -9.64 19.15 25.28
CA TYR A 7 -9.98 20.22 26.21
C TYR A 7 -9.60 21.59 25.66
N VAL A 8 -10.33 22.61 26.13
CA VAL A 8 -10.08 24.00 25.80
C VAL A 8 -9.84 24.78 27.09
N LEU A 9 -8.70 25.47 27.16
CA LEU A 9 -8.40 26.42 28.21
C LEU A 9 -8.50 27.84 27.68
N VAL A 10 -8.92 28.75 28.54
CA VAL A 10 -8.90 30.21 28.31
C VAL A 10 -7.95 30.88 29.27
N HIS A 11 -7.42 32.03 28.86
CA HIS A 11 -6.56 32.84 29.67
C HIS A 11 -7.22 34.19 30.00
N PRO A 12 -7.28 34.63 31.27
CA PRO A 12 -7.97 35.87 31.64
C PRO A 12 -7.40 37.15 31.00
N SER A 13 -6.16 37.11 30.52
CA SER A 13 -5.51 38.27 29.87
C SER A 13 -6.06 38.59 28.48
N ASP A 14 -6.74 37.63 27.83
CA ASP A 14 -7.24 37.79 26.48
C ASP A 14 -8.46 36.86 26.23
N PRO A 15 -9.66 37.40 25.99
CA PRO A 15 -10.88 36.61 25.83
C PRO A 15 -10.89 35.72 24.59
N ASN A 16 -10.02 35.97 23.61
CA ASN A 16 -9.91 35.20 22.38
C ASN A 16 -8.70 34.26 22.38
N LEU A 17 -7.90 34.22 23.45
CA LEU A 17 -6.74 33.35 23.56
C LEU A 17 -7.15 31.98 24.11
N TYR A 18 -7.04 30.96 23.25
CA TYR A 18 -7.40 29.59 23.57
C TYR A 18 -6.17 28.70 23.54
N LYS A 19 -6.09 27.79 24.52
CA LYS A 19 -5.23 26.61 24.45
C LYS A 19 -6.07 25.39 24.18
N ILE A 20 -5.79 24.70 23.08
CA ILE A 20 -6.41 23.42 22.73
C ILE A 20 -5.40 22.33 23.06
N GLY A 21 -5.87 21.21 23.60
CA GLY A 21 -5.01 20.06 23.78
C GLY A 21 -5.79 18.78 23.98
N GLN A 22 -5.06 17.68 23.91
CA GLN A 22 -5.57 16.34 24.15
C GLN A 22 -4.98 15.70 25.42
N THR A 23 -5.72 14.75 25.99
CA THR A 23 -5.28 13.98 27.16
C THR A 23 -6.05 12.67 27.33
N VAL A 24 -5.39 11.65 27.88
CA VAL A 24 -6.04 10.41 28.36
C VAL A 24 -6.38 10.45 29.85
N ARG A 25 -5.88 11.46 30.57
CA ARG A 25 -6.14 11.72 31.99
C ARG A 25 -7.22 12.80 32.15
N ALA A 26 -7.69 13.02 33.37
CA ALA A 26 -8.63 14.09 33.67
C ALA A 26 -8.08 15.46 33.18
N PRO A 27 -8.86 16.26 32.42
CA PRO A 27 -8.41 17.57 31.93
C PRO A 27 -7.91 18.53 33.02
N GLN A 28 -8.41 18.40 34.24
CA GLN A 28 -7.98 19.17 35.42
C GLN A 28 -6.51 18.92 35.79
N GLU A 29 -6.00 17.70 35.59
CA GLU A 29 -4.58 17.39 35.83
C GLU A 29 -3.70 18.11 34.81
N ARG A 30 -4.11 18.11 33.53
CA ARG A 30 -3.38 18.84 32.48
C ARG A 30 -3.44 20.34 32.68
N LEU A 31 -4.56 20.87 33.16
CA LEU A 31 -4.67 22.28 33.55
C LEU A 31 -3.64 22.63 34.63
N ALA A 32 -3.48 21.80 35.66
CA ALA A 32 -2.51 22.03 36.72
C ALA A 32 -1.07 22.04 36.17
N GLU A 33 -0.74 21.13 35.26
CA GLU A 33 0.57 21.09 34.58
C GLU A 33 0.83 22.35 33.75
N HIS A 34 -0.12 22.79 32.93
CA HIS A 34 0.04 24.01 32.12
C HIS A 34 0.21 25.28 32.98
N ASN A 35 -0.35 25.28 34.18
CA ASN A 35 -0.22 26.37 35.14
C ASN A 35 1.04 26.29 36.02
N GLY A 36 1.79 25.17 35.98
CA GLY A 36 2.94 24.92 36.85
C GLY A 36 4.27 24.69 36.12
N ASP A 37 4.25 24.24 34.86
CA ASP A 37 5.45 24.01 34.06
C ASP A 37 5.84 25.25 33.24
N TYR A 38 6.68 26.10 33.82
CA TYR A 38 7.17 27.33 33.21
C TYR A 38 8.20 27.11 32.08
N ALA A 39 8.61 25.87 31.79
CA ALA A 39 9.45 25.57 30.64
C ALA A 39 8.64 25.46 29.33
N LYS A 40 7.32 25.32 29.42
CA LYS A 40 6.40 25.23 28.28
C LYS A 40 5.74 26.58 28.00
N HIS A 41 5.32 26.77 26.74
CA HIS A 41 4.71 28.02 26.27
C HIS A 41 3.50 28.44 27.13
N ALA A 42 2.63 27.49 27.53
CA ALA A 42 1.48 27.78 28.38
C ALA A 42 1.89 28.33 29.75
N GLY A 43 2.91 27.76 30.38
CA GLY A 43 3.43 28.23 31.67
C GLY A 43 4.18 29.56 31.55
N GLN A 44 4.88 29.80 30.44
CA GLN A 44 5.52 31.10 30.18
C GLN A 44 4.49 32.24 30.19
N ILE A 45 3.32 32.04 29.57
CA ILE A 45 2.22 33.02 29.60
C ILE A 45 1.75 33.28 31.05
N VAL A 46 1.66 32.25 31.90
CA VAL A 46 1.32 32.41 33.32
C VAL A 46 2.38 33.22 34.06
N LYS A 47 3.66 32.96 33.78
CA LYS A 47 4.79 33.69 34.38
C LYS A 47 4.81 35.16 33.96
N GLU A 48 4.48 35.46 32.72
CA GLU A 48 4.46 36.82 32.16
C GLU A 48 3.28 37.65 32.65
N THR A 49 2.09 37.04 32.71
CA THR A 49 0.84 37.74 33.02
C THR A 49 0.47 37.71 34.51
N GLY A 50 1.02 36.75 35.28
CA GLY A 50 0.61 36.47 36.66
C GLY A 50 -0.77 35.82 36.80
N GLN A 51 -1.45 35.51 35.69
CA GLN A 51 -2.77 34.90 35.67
C GLN A 51 -2.68 33.43 35.26
N LYS A 52 -3.59 32.60 35.77
CA LYS A 52 -3.63 31.16 35.45
C LYS A 52 -4.63 30.90 34.33
N TRP A 53 -4.32 29.91 33.49
CA TRP A 53 -5.29 29.29 32.58
C TRP A 53 -6.48 28.73 33.37
N VAL A 54 -7.65 28.73 32.73
CA VAL A 54 -8.90 28.16 33.26
C VAL A 54 -9.46 27.17 32.24
N LEU A 55 -9.89 26.00 32.69
CA LEU A 55 -10.59 25.03 31.86
C LEU A 55 -11.98 25.57 31.47
N LYS A 56 -12.20 25.82 30.18
CA LYS A 56 -13.47 26.31 29.66
C LYS A 56 -14.43 25.17 29.36
N THR A 57 -13.96 24.15 28.65
CA THR A 57 -14.76 22.97 28.30
C THR A 57 -13.85 21.80 27.90
N PHE A 58 -14.42 20.61 27.82
CA PHE A 58 -13.80 19.43 27.24
C PHE A 58 -14.86 18.47 26.69
N ILE A 59 -14.48 17.66 25.70
CA ILE A 59 -15.32 16.62 25.10
C ILE A 59 -14.61 15.26 25.20
N PRO A 60 -15.33 14.17 25.51
CA PRO A 60 -14.78 12.82 25.44
C PRO A 60 -14.64 12.38 23.97
N VAL A 61 -13.54 11.71 23.65
CA VAL A 61 -13.29 11.19 22.29
C VAL A 61 -12.67 9.79 22.36
N PRO A 62 -13.03 8.89 21.43
CA PRO A 62 -12.51 7.52 21.44
C PRO A 62 -11.07 7.39 20.90
N ASP A 63 -10.59 8.42 20.19
CA ASP A 63 -9.24 8.49 19.63
C ASP A 63 -8.71 9.93 19.68
N THR A 64 -7.94 10.24 20.72
CA THR A 64 -7.52 11.62 20.99
C THR A 64 -6.67 12.21 19.87
N ASP A 65 -5.73 11.44 19.31
CA ASP A 65 -4.83 11.90 18.26
C ASP A 65 -5.60 12.25 16.98
N PHE A 66 -6.65 11.48 16.68
CA PHE A 66 -7.48 11.73 15.50
C PHE A 66 -8.42 12.90 15.71
N ALA A 67 -9.05 13.00 16.88
CA ALA A 67 -9.92 14.11 17.23
C ALA A 67 -9.17 15.45 17.22
N GLU A 68 -7.94 15.50 17.75
CA GLU A 68 -7.09 16.69 17.69
C GLU A 68 -6.75 17.08 16.24
N ALA A 69 -6.40 16.10 15.40
CA ALA A 69 -6.13 16.34 13.99
C ALA A 69 -7.37 16.84 13.23
N VAL A 70 -8.57 16.36 13.58
CA VAL A 70 -9.83 16.85 12.99
C VAL A 70 -10.15 18.27 13.47
N PHE A 71 -9.97 18.55 14.76
CA PHE A 71 -10.13 19.90 15.31
C PHE A 71 -9.29 20.91 14.52
N TRP A 72 -7.99 20.67 14.39
CA TRP A 72 -7.09 21.62 13.73
C TRP A 72 -7.30 21.69 12.21
N ARG A 73 -7.80 20.62 11.57
CA ARG A 73 -8.19 20.68 10.16
C ARG A 73 -9.41 21.58 9.96
N ALA A 74 -10.37 21.52 10.89
CA ALA A 74 -11.59 22.34 10.82
C ALA A 74 -11.31 23.85 10.99
N THR A 75 -10.17 24.25 11.54
CA THR A 75 -9.77 25.67 11.59
C THR A 75 -9.26 26.20 10.24
N GLY A 76 -8.87 25.32 9.31
CA GLY A 76 -8.15 25.69 8.08
C GLY A 76 -6.67 26.04 8.28
N PHE A 77 -6.17 26.11 9.52
CA PHE A 77 -4.79 26.49 9.79
C PHE A 77 -3.77 25.44 9.35
N THR A 78 -4.17 24.17 9.33
CA THR A 78 -3.28 23.07 8.89
C THR A 78 -2.90 23.16 7.42
N GLU A 79 -3.60 23.96 6.61
CA GLU A 79 -3.27 24.20 5.20
C GLU A 79 -2.20 25.28 5.02
N ILE A 80 -1.86 26.03 6.08
CA ILE A 80 -0.87 27.10 6.06
C ILE A 80 0.52 26.50 6.34
N PRO A 81 1.50 26.61 5.43
CA PRO A 81 2.86 26.12 5.66
C PRO A 81 3.47 26.70 6.95
N GLY A 82 4.06 25.84 7.78
CA GLY A 82 4.75 26.24 9.02
C GLY A 82 3.87 26.35 10.28
N ARG A 83 2.54 26.13 10.19
CA ARG A 83 1.63 26.14 11.35
C ARG A 83 1.42 24.78 12.03
N GLY A 84 2.31 23.81 11.81
CA GLY A 84 2.28 22.53 12.53
C GLY A 84 2.63 22.72 14.01
N GLY A 85 1.87 22.08 14.91
CA GLY A 85 2.14 22.11 16.36
C GLY A 85 1.64 23.36 17.09
N VAL A 86 0.73 24.14 16.49
CA VAL A 86 0.01 25.20 17.18
C VAL A 86 -0.91 24.57 18.23
N GLU A 87 -0.71 24.93 19.49
CA GLU A 87 -1.58 24.50 20.61
C GLU A 87 -2.29 25.68 21.28
N ILE A 88 -1.78 26.90 21.08
CA ILE A 88 -2.28 28.14 21.67
C ILE A 88 -2.47 29.14 20.53
N GLU A 89 -3.68 29.65 20.38
CA GLU A 89 -4.01 30.53 19.25
C GLU A 89 -5.13 31.49 19.61
N ARG A 90 -5.12 32.67 18.97
CA ARG A 90 -6.22 33.63 19.04
C ARG A 90 -7.29 33.23 18.04
N MET A 91 -8.49 32.91 18.51
CA MET A 91 -9.59 32.43 17.67
C MET A 91 -10.93 33.02 18.13
N GLU A 92 -11.88 33.14 17.22
CA GLU A 92 -13.28 33.40 17.59
C GLU A 92 -13.88 32.14 18.26
N TRP A 93 -14.62 32.32 19.35
CA TRP A 93 -15.20 31.17 20.07
C TRP A 93 -16.09 30.31 19.18
N LYS A 94 -16.86 30.93 18.28
CA LYS A 94 -17.70 30.24 17.30
C LYS A 94 -16.92 29.27 16.41
N LEU A 95 -15.67 29.60 16.07
CA LEU A 95 -14.77 28.70 15.33
C LEU A 95 -14.36 27.52 16.21
N VAL A 96 -13.98 27.77 17.46
CA VAL A 96 -13.58 26.72 18.41
C VAL A 96 -14.74 25.74 18.66
N GLU A 97 -15.97 26.22 18.82
CA GLU A 97 -17.17 25.39 18.95
C GLU A 97 -17.40 24.50 17.73
N ALA A 98 -17.28 25.05 16.52
CA ALA A 98 -17.40 24.27 15.29
C ALA A 98 -16.32 23.19 15.17
N CYS A 99 -15.08 23.50 15.58
CA CYS A 99 -13.96 22.56 15.56
C CYS A 99 -14.10 21.46 16.63
N LEU A 100 -14.60 21.79 17.83
CA LEU A 100 -14.93 20.81 18.87
C LEU A 100 -16.02 19.86 18.40
N LYS A 101 -17.09 20.38 17.80
CA LYS A 101 -18.16 19.56 17.22
C LYS A 101 -17.61 18.59 16.17
N ALA A 102 -16.75 19.06 15.27
CA ALA A 102 -16.11 18.20 14.28
C ALA A 102 -15.25 17.10 14.93
N ALA A 103 -14.52 17.42 16.01
CA ALA A 103 -13.70 16.46 16.75
C ALA A 103 -14.54 15.42 17.52
N GLU A 104 -15.69 15.82 18.08
CA GLU A 104 -16.64 14.92 18.76
C GLU A 104 -17.27 13.93 17.76
N GLU A 105 -17.67 14.42 16.58
CA GLU A 105 -18.27 13.62 15.51
C GLU A 105 -17.26 12.73 14.77
N ALA A 106 -15.95 12.93 14.98
CA ALA A 106 -14.88 12.24 14.24
C ALA A 106 -14.81 10.73 14.51
N GLY A 107 -15.22 10.28 15.71
CA GLY A 107 -15.06 8.90 16.13
C GLY A 107 -13.58 8.45 16.15
N VAL A 108 -13.32 7.23 15.69
CA VAL A 108 -11.96 6.66 15.61
C VAL A 108 -11.40 6.89 14.21
N LYS A 109 -10.08 7.10 14.11
CA LYS A 109 -9.40 7.23 12.81
C LYS A 109 -9.77 6.04 11.92
N PRO A 110 -10.37 6.27 10.73
CA PRO A 110 -10.62 5.17 9.81
C PRO A 110 -9.27 4.54 9.42
N PRO A 111 -9.22 3.22 9.20
CA PRO A 111 -8.02 2.59 8.69
C PRO A 111 -7.59 3.29 7.40
N PRO A 112 -6.28 3.36 7.12
CA PRO A 112 -5.83 3.88 5.84
C PRO A 112 -6.54 3.13 4.72
N LYS A 113 -6.95 3.85 3.68
CA LYS A 113 -7.54 3.22 2.50
C LYS A 113 -6.59 2.12 2.01
N PRO A 114 -7.10 0.92 1.68
CA PRO A 114 -6.26 -0.14 1.15
C PRO A 114 -5.55 0.37 -0.10
N LEU A 115 -4.34 -0.14 -0.33
CA LEU A 115 -3.63 0.20 -1.57
C LEU A 115 -4.41 -0.37 -2.75
N PRO A 116 -4.34 0.24 -3.95
CA PRO A 116 -4.92 -0.35 -5.15
C PRO A 116 -4.34 -1.75 -5.42
N ASP A 117 -5.14 -2.66 -5.98
CA ASP A 117 -4.74 -4.05 -6.28
C ASP A 117 -3.41 -4.15 -7.02
N TYR A 118 -3.17 -3.27 -8.01
CA TYR A 118 -1.92 -3.27 -8.77
C TYR A 118 -0.69 -3.07 -7.89
N VAL A 119 -0.80 -2.35 -6.76
CA VAL A 119 0.32 -2.15 -5.83
C VAL A 119 0.64 -3.44 -5.10
N TYR A 120 -0.38 -4.16 -4.62
CA TYR A 120 -0.19 -5.48 -4.01
C TYR A 120 0.36 -6.49 -5.03
N ALA A 121 -0.19 -6.52 -6.25
CA ALA A 121 0.31 -7.38 -7.31
C ALA A 121 1.77 -7.05 -7.70
N ASN A 122 2.15 -5.77 -7.73
CA ASN A 122 3.53 -5.36 -7.96
C ASN A 122 4.46 -5.76 -6.81
N ASN A 123 4.00 -5.70 -5.56
CA ASN A 123 4.78 -6.14 -4.42
C ASN A 123 5.02 -7.66 -4.47
N ALA A 124 3.98 -8.45 -4.73
CA ALA A 124 4.10 -9.91 -4.89
C ALA A 124 5.08 -10.26 -6.03
N TRP A 125 4.92 -9.60 -7.18
CA TRP A 125 5.84 -9.72 -8.32
C TRP A 125 7.29 -9.41 -7.94
N MET A 126 7.52 -8.31 -7.22
CA MET A 126 8.86 -7.91 -6.81
C MET A 126 9.45 -8.93 -5.83
N LYS A 127 8.70 -9.32 -4.80
CA LYS A 127 9.13 -10.31 -3.80
C LYS A 127 9.59 -11.60 -4.47
N LYS A 128 8.76 -12.15 -5.37
CA LYS A 128 9.08 -13.35 -6.15
C LYS A 128 10.41 -13.23 -6.90
N ARG A 129 10.64 -12.08 -7.56
CA ARG A 129 11.89 -11.82 -8.30
C ARG A 129 13.11 -11.50 -7.44
N LEU A 130 12.93 -11.22 -6.15
CA LEU A 130 14.00 -11.00 -5.17
C LEU A 130 14.40 -12.30 -4.43
N GLU A 131 13.61 -13.37 -4.55
CA GLU A 131 13.84 -14.61 -3.80
C GLU A 131 15.24 -15.19 -4.01
N GLY A 132 15.89 -15.48 -2.87
CA GLY A 132 17.24 -16.03 -2.83
C GLY A 132 18.36 -15.09 -3.30
N ARG A 133 18.08 -13.80 -3.53
CA ARG A 133 19.09 -12.82 -3.99
C ARG A 133 19.75 -12.00 -2.89
N GLY A 134 19.27 -12.13 -1.65
CA GLY A 134 19.76 -11.33 -0.53
C GLY A 134 19.45 -9.84 -0.69
N ILE A 135 18.32 -9.51 -1.32
CA ILE A 135 17.82 -8.14 -1.50
C ILE A 135 16.40 -8.08 -0.96
N ALA A 136 16.10 -7.05 -0.17
CA ALA A 136 14.77 -6.75 0.35
C ALA A 136 14.23 -5.45 -0.28
N LEU A 137 12.94 -5.46 -0.61
CA LEU A 137 12.20 -4.27 -1.00
C LEU A 137 11.81 -3.47 0.25
N LEU A 138 12.06 -2.15 0.23
CA LEU A 138 11.59 -1.24 1.26
C LEU A 138 10.37 -0.45 0.73
N GLY A 139 9.21 -0.65 1.35
CA GLY A 139 7.95 0.00 0.98
C GLY A 139 7.17 -0.73 -0.13
N ASN A 140 6.39 0.03 -0.90
CA ASN A 140 5.44 -0.50 -1.88
C ASN A 140 5.78 -0.07 -3.32
N VAL A 141 5.67 -1.00 -4.28
CA VAL A 141 5.93 -0.75 -5.71
C VAL A 141 4.69 -0.15 -6.39
N LYS A 142 4.65 1.18 -6.51
CA LYS A 142 3.57 1.90 -7.20
C LYS A 142 3.70 1.87 -8.73
N SER A 143 4.92 1.75 -9.25
CA SER A 143 5.17 1.63 -10.69
C SER A 143 6.41 0.81 -10.92
N LYS A 144 6.34 -0.14 -11.85
CA LYS A 144 7.46 -1.03 -12.18
C LYS A 144 8.56 -0.32 -12.98
N ALA A 145 8.18 0.59 -13.88
CA ALA A 145 9.07 1.16 -14.89
C ALA A 145 9.39 2.66 -14.71
N SER A 146 8.48 3.43 -14.10
CA SER A 146 8.64 4.88 -13.93
C SER A 146 8.82 5.33 -12.48
N GLY A 147 8.44 4.47 -11.53
CA GLY A 147 8.62 4.70 -10.10
C GLY A 147 10.05 4.40 -9.65
N ARG A 148 10.42 4.92 -8.47
CA ARG A 148 11.63 4.51 -7.75
C ARG A 148 11.25 3.93 -6.39
N ASN A 149 11.92 2.84 -6.03
CA ASN A 149 11.79 2.18 -4.74
C ASN A 149 13.16 2.07 -4.07
N ASP A 150 13.13 1.99 -2.75
CA ASP A 150 14.31 1.75 -1.94
C ASP A 150 14.48 0.23 -1.74
N PHE A 151 15.71 -0.24 -1.84
CA PHE A 151 16.09 -1.63 -1.66
C PHE A 151 17.23 -1.71 -0.67
N GLN A 152 17.32 -2.82 0.06
CA GLN A 152 18.41 -3.11 0.97
C GLN A 152 19.00 -4.49 0.68
N CYS A 153 20.32 -4.60 0.56
CA CYS A 153 20.96 -5.90 0.43
C CYS A 153 21.32 -6.48 1.79
N SER A 154 21.67 -7.77 1.82
CA SER A 154 22.08 -8.48 3.04
C SER A 154 23.33 -7.91 3.71
N ASN A 155 24.14 -7.12 3.01
CA ASN A 155 25.28 -6.39 3.61
C ASN A 155 24.88 -5.05 4.23
N GLY A 156 23.59 -4.69 4.21
CA GLY A 156 23.07 -3.48 4.83
C GLY A 156 23.05 -2.23 3.94
N HIS A 157 23.59 -2.28 2.73
CA HIS A 157 23.55 -1.14 1.80
C HIS A 157 22.12 -0.87 1.33
N VAL A 158 21.71 0.40 1.39
CA VAL A 158 20.41 0.88 0.90
C VAL A 158 20.61 1.69 -0.37
N TRP A 159 19.81 1.45 -1.41
CA TRP A 159 19.84 2.24 -2.63
C TRP A 159 18.45 2.40 -3.23
N ARG A 160 18.30 3.48 -4.01
CA ARG A 160 17.04 3.86 -4.66
C ARG A 160 17.12 3.75 -6.17
N THR A 161 16.29 2.93 -6.78
CA THR A 161 16.30 2.73 -8.24
C THR A 161 14.92 2.34 -8.79
N ILE A 162 14.82 2.19 -10.12
CA ILE A 162 13.62 1.71 -10.81
C ILE A 162 13.44 0.21 -10.48
N PRO A 163 12.24 -0.23 -10.04
CA PRO A 163 12.00 -1.62 -9.67
C PRO A 163 12.32 -2.64 -10.78
N ASN A 164 11.97 -2.34 -12.04
CA ASN A 164 12.28 -3.20 -13.18
C ASN A 164 13.77 -3.52 -13.30
N ASN A 165 14.66 -2.58 -13.02
CA ASN A 165 16.10 -2.81 -13.12
C ASN A 165 16.54 -3.92 -12.14
N VAL A 166 16.08 -3.83 -10.89
CA VAL A 166 16.36 -4.86 -9.88
C VAL A 166 15.67 -6.17 -10.24
N ALA A 167 14.43 -6.11 -10.71
CA ALA A 167 13.65 -7.28 -11.12
C ALA A 167 14.20 -7.99 -12.37
N GLU A 168 14.95 -7.31 -13.23
CA GLU A 168 15.65 -7.89 -14.38
C GLU A 168 17.09 -8.31 -14.06
N GLY A 169 17.47 -8.24 -12.77
CA GLY A 169 18.68 -8.87 -12.27
C GLY A 169 19.78 -7.92 -11.81
N GLU A 170 19.58 -6.60 -11.82
CA GLU A 170 20.54 -5.69 -11.17
C GLU A 170 20.64 -5.98 -9.67
N GLY A 171 21.87 -6.02 -9.17
CA GLY A 171 22.17 -6.22 -7.75
C GLY A 171 22.44 -4.91 -7.01
N CYS A 172 22.95 -5.03 -5.78
CA CYS A 172 23.43 -3.89 -5.02
C CYS A 172 24.58 -3.18 -5.77
N PRO A 173 24.51 -1.86 -6.01
CA PRO A 173 25.56 -1.14 -6.73
C PRO A 173 26.88 -1.04 -5.96
N GLN A 174 26.84 -1.23 -4.63
CA GLN A 174 28.02 -1.10 -3.77
C GLN A 174 28.79 -2.41 -3.63
N CYS A 175 28.10 -3.55 -3.46
CA CYS A 175 28.76 -4.85 -3.24
C CYS A 175 28.44 -5.93 -4.28
N GLY A 176 27.61 -5.63 -5.28
CA GLY A 176 27.23 -6.58 -6.33
C GLY A 176 26.27 -7.70 -5.91
N ILE A 177 25.93 -7.82 -4.62
CA ILE A 177 25.01 -8.85 -4.11
C ILE A 177 23.69 -8.84 -4.87
N GLY A 178 23.21 -10.04 -5.17
CA GLY A 178 21.92 -10.27 -5.80
C GLY A 178 21.89 -9.98 -7.30
N LYS A 179 23.04 -9.71 -7.93
CA LYS A 179 23.11 -9.64 -9.40
C LYS A 179 22.88 -11.05 -9.99
N ARG A 180 21.99 -11.14 -10.97
CA ARG A 180 21.70 -12.35 -11.76
C ARG A 180 21.36 -11.94 -13.20
N SER A 181 21.43 -12.88 -14.13
CA SER A 181 20.92 -12.66 -15.48
C SER A 181 19.38 -12.65 -15.51
N PRO A 182 18.75 -11.95 -16.46
CA PRO A 182 17.28 -12.00 -16.65
C PRO A 182 16.73 -13.42 -16.78
N ASP A 183 17.51 -14.32 -17.39
CA ASP A 183 17.13 -15.72 -17.60
C ASP A 183 17.10 -16.53 -16.31
N GLU A 184 18.07 -16.32 -15.43
CA GLU A 184 18.08 -16.92 -14.09
C GLU A 184 16.92 -16.40 -13.25
N ILE A 185 16.63 -15.10 -13.32
CA ILE A 185 15.48 -14.52 -12.60
C ILE A 185 14.17 -15.14 -13.09
N ARG A 186 13.94 -15.18 -14.41
CA ARG A 186 12.72 -15.74 -14.99
C ARG A 186 12.51 -17.20 -14.60
N LYS A 187 13.57 -18.02 -14.64
CA LYS A 187 13.53 -19.43 -14.21
C LYS A 187 13.23 -19.54 -12.72
N ALA A 188 13.90 -18.76 -11.87
CA ALA A 188 13.68 -18.77 -10.43
C ALA A 188 12.27 -18.31 -10.04
N ALA A 189 11.75 -17.28 -10.72
CA ALA A 189 10.38 -16.80 -10.54
C ALA A 189 9.32 -17.69 -11.22
N ASN A 190 9.73 -18.78 -11.88
CA ASN A 190 8.86 -19.68 -12.63
C ASN A 190 7.91 -18.93 -13.58
N SER A 191 8.38 -17.85 -14.20
CA SER A 191 7.57 -17.06 -15.12
C SER A 191 7.46 -17.78 -16.46
N GLY A 192 6.32 -17.64 -17.13
CA GLY A 192 6.02 -18.33 -18.37
C GLY A 192 5.41 -17.41 -19.42
N VAL A 193 5.15 -17.99 -20.58
CA VAL A 193 4.44 -17.36 -21.70
C VAL A 193 3.18 -18.17 -21.97
N LEU A 194 2.03 -17.51 -21.84
CA LEU A 194 0.74 -18.04 -22.24
C LEU A 194 0.45 -17.62 -23.68
N CYS A 195 0.11 -18.57 -24.53
CA CYS A 195 -0.11 -18.39 -25.95
C CYS A 195 -1.54 -18.79 -26.34
N LEU A 196 -2.19 -17.97 -27.15
CA LEU A 196 -3.34 -18.36 -27.96
C LEU A 196 -2.80 -18.82 -29.32
N LEU A 197 -3.07 -20.08 -29.63
CA LEU A 197 -2.63 -20.76 -30.84
C LEU A 197 -3.81 -20.99 -31.78
N ILE A 198 -3.60 -20.76 -33.07
CA ILE A 198 -4.57 -21.04 -34.14
C ILE A 198 -3.94 -21.97 -35.18
N HIS A 199 -4.77 -22.72 -35.88
CA HIS A 199 -4.32 -23.61 -36.95
C HIS A 199 -4.75 -23.06 -38.31
N PRO A 200 -3.85 -22.93 -39.30
CA PRO A 200 -4.17 -22.34 -40.61
C PRO A 200 -5.27 -23.12 -41.35
N ASP A 201 -5.20 -24.46 -41.32
CA ASP A 201 -6.16 -25.32 -42.04
C ASP A 201 -7.41 -25.70 -41.24
N LYS A 202 -7.55 -25.26 -39.98
CA LYS A 202 -8.67 -25.64 -39.11
C LYS A 202 -9.31 -24.39 -38.48
N PRO A 203 -10.01 -23.56 -39.26
CA PRO A 203 -10.63 -22.34 -38.76
C PRO A 203 -11.66 -22.66 -37.66
N GLY A 204 -11.69 -21.82 -36.62
CA GLY A 204 -12.55 -22.02 -35.45
C GLY A 204 -12.01 -23.04 -34.43
N LEU A 205 -10.85 -23.66 -34.69
CA LEU A 205 -10.14 -24.48 -33.73
C LEU A 205 -9.00 -23.67 -33.09
N VAL A 206 -8.99 -23.62 -31.76
CA VAL A 206 -8.00 -22.87 -30.99
C VAL A 206 -7.35 -23.75 -29.95
N LYS A 207 -6.12 -23.40 -29.56
CA LYS A 207 -5.39 -24.05 -28.47
C LYS A 207 -4.79 -23.00 -27.55
N ILE A 208 -4.88 -23.21 -26.25
CA ILE A 208 -4.17 -22.39 -25.26
C ILE A 208 -2.89 -23.16 -24.89
N GLY A 209 -1.75 -22.57 -25.23
CA GLY A 209 -0.43 -23.12 -24.95
C GLY A 209 0.21 -22.41 -23.76
N LEU A 210 0.98 -23.16 -22.97
CA LEU A 210 1.82 -22.60 -21.91
C LEU A 210 3.24 -23.13 -22.03
N THR A 211 4.21 -22.21 -22.06
CA THR A 211 5.64 -22.53 -22.07
C THR A 211 6.38 -21.74 -20.99
N TYR A 212 7.45 -22.32 -20.46
CA TYR A 212 8.38 -21.65 -19.53
C TYR A 212 9.69 -21.21 -20.23
N LYS A 213 9.83 -21.53 -21.52
CA LYS A 213 10.88 -20.98 -22.38
C LYS A 213 10.51 -19.56 -22.81
N THR A 214 11.48 -18.81 -23.34
CA THR A 214 11.12 -17.58 -24.06
C THR A 214 10.33 -17.92 -25.32
N LEU A 215 9.52 -16.98 -25.79
CA LEU A 215 8.78 -17.18 -27.05
C LEU A 215 9.71 -17.50 -28.22
N GLN A 216 10.87 -16.83 -28.27
CA GLN A 216 11.90 -17.06 -29.28
C GLN A 216 12.46 -18.49 -29.23
N GLN A 217 12.73 -19.02 -28.03
CA GLN A 217 13.18 -20.40 -27.84
C GLN A 217 12.11 -21.40 -28.29
N SER A 218 10.86 -21.23 -27.84
CA SER A 218 9.77 -22.12 -28.23
C SER A 218 9.49 -22.10 -29.75
N GLN A 219 9.64 -20.94 -30.40
CA GLN A 219 9.54 -20.84 -31.86
C GLN A 219 10.70 -21.54 -32.57
N ALA A 220 11.95 -21.37 -32.09
CA ALA A 220 13.12 -22.01 -32.68
C ALA A 220 13.07 -23.55 -32.56
N GLU A 221 12.51 -24.06 -31.47
CA GLU A 221 12.36 -25.50 -31.21
C GLU A 221 11.08 -26.09 -31.82
N ASN A 222 10.25 -25.27 -32.47
CA ASN A 222 8.97 -25.66 -33.04
C ASN A 222 8.05 -26.39 -32.05
N ASP A 223 7.96 -25.88 -30.81
CA ASP A 223 7.20 -26.49 -29.69
C ASP A 223 5.70 -26.71 -30.03
N TRP A 224 5.19 -26.03 -31.06
CA TRP A 224 3.77 -26.05 -31.44
C TRP A 224 3.49 -26.66 -32.81
N GLY A 225 4.49 -27.16 -33.53
CA GLY A 225 4.30 -27.79 -34.84
C GLY A 225 3.57 -26.86 -35.82
N ASP A 226 2.46 -27.35 -36.40
CA ASP A 226 1.67 -26.60 -37.39
C ASP A 226 0.80 -25.48 -36.80
N TRP A 227 0.84 -25.28 -35.48
CA TRP A 227 0.08 -24.24 -34.80
C TRP A 227 0.82 -22.91 -34.78
N ILE A 228 0.10 -21.83 -35.06
CA ILE A 228 0.63 -20.48 -35.12
C ILE A 228 0.26 -19.71 -33.86
N VAL A 229 1.23 -19.00 -33.28
CA VAL A 229 0.99 -18.08 -32.16
C VAL A 229 0.21 -16.86 -32.65
N HIS A 230 -1.07 -16.80 -32.32
CA HIS A 230 -1.96 -15.68 -32.64
C HIS A 230 -1.80 -14.52 -31.65
N ARG A 231 -1.68 -14.84 -30.36
CA ARG A 231 -1.46 -13.86 -29.28
C ARG A 231 -0.68 -14.50 -28.16
N TYR A 232 0.11 -13.72 -27.43
CA TYR A 232 0.79 -14.20 -26.23
C TYR A 232 0.86 -13.15 -25.11
N ARG A 233 1.16 -13.63 -23.91
CA ARG A 233 1.38 -12.83 -22.69
C ARG A 233 2.48 -13.46 -21.86
N SER A 234 3.48 -12.67 -21.46
CA SER A 234 4.38 -13.05 -20.36
C SER A 234 3.62 -12.93 -19.05
N VAL A 235 3.68 -13.99 -18.24
CA VAL A 235 2.93 -14.12 -16.99
C VAL A 235 3.83 -14.63 -15.87
N GLU A 236 3.68 -14.04 -14.70
CA GLU A 236 4.45 -14.42 -13.50
C GLU A 236 3.82 -15.58 -12.74
N GLU A 237 2.52 -15.81 -12.94
CA GLU A 237 1.75 -16.94 -12.40
C GLU A 237 1.12 -17.74 -13.55
N PRO A 238 1.88 -18.61 -14.22
CA PRO A 238 1.44 -19.19 -15.50
C PRO A 238 0.24 -20.13 -15.38
N THR A 239 0.18 -20.93 -14.32
CA THR A 239 -0.92 -21.87 -14.05
C THR A 239 -2.22 -21.16 -13.68
N LEU A 240 -2.13 -20.10 -12.86
CA LEU A 240 -3.26 -19.23 -12.53
C LEU A 240 -3.76 -18.52 -13.79
N ALA A 241 -2.86 -18.01 -14.62
CA ALA A 241 -3.22 -17.34 -15.87
C ALA A 241 -4.00 -18.25 -16.82
N GLU A 242 -3.52 -19.47 -17.04
CA GLU A 242 -4.23 -20.48 -17.85
C GLU A 242 -5.61 -20.79 -17.27
N SER A 243 -5.70 -21.04 -15.96
CA SER A 243 -6.96 -21.34 -15.27
C SER A 243 -7.99 -20.21 -15.41
N LEU A 244 -7.56 -18.95 -15.26
CA LEU A 244 -8.42 -17.78 -15.41
C LEU A 244 -8.95 -17.61 -16.84
N VAL A 245 -8.14 -17.92 -17.86
CA VAL A 245 -8.63 -17.88 -19.25
C VAL A 245 -9.74 -18.90 -19.45
N TRP A 246 -9.55 -20.15 -19.02
CA TRP A 246 -10.59 -21.18 -19.14
C TRP A 246 -11.87 -20.84 -18.35
N GLN A 247 -11.72 -20.27 -17.15
CA GLN A 247 -12.85 -19.77 -16.38
C GLN A 247 -13.62 -18.67 -17.12
N MET A 248 -12.94 -17.70 -17.74
CA MET A 248 -13.58 -16.64 -18.51
C MET A 248 -14.31 -17.17 -19.75
N LEU A 249 -13.83 -18.27 -20.33
CA LEU A 249 -14.48 -18.94 -21.45
C LEU A 249 -15.67 -19.81 -21.03
N SER A 250 -15.93 -19.95 -19.73
CA SER A 250 -16.93 -20.90 -19.18
C SER A 250 -16.72 -22.32 -19.75
N HIS A 251 -15.47 -22.70 -19.99
CA HIS A 251 -15.11 -23.97 -20.60
C HIS A 251 -14.18 -24.73 -19.65
N PRO A 252 -14.42 -26.02 -19.37
CA PRO A 252 -13.49 -26.80 -18.56
C PRO A 252 -12.13 -26.84 -19.26
N MET A 253 -11.05 -26.76 -18.48
CA MET A 253 -9.72 -26.92 -19.05
C MET A 253 -9.62 -28.29 -19.73
N PRO A 254 -9.24 -28.37 -21.02
CA PRO A 254 -9.13 -29.65 -21.72
C PRO A 254 -8.09 -30.55 -21.07
N ASN A 255 -8.40 -31.85 -21.01
CA ASN A 255 -7.41 -32.86 -20.66
C ASN A 255 -6.26 -32.78 -21.69
N GLU A 256 -5.03 -32.90 -21.22
CA GLU A 256 -3.82 -32.88 -22.07
C GLU A 256 -3.65 -31.60 -22.94
N ARG A 257 -4.36 -30.52 -22.62
CA ARG A 257 -4.33 -29.23 -23.37
C ARG A 257 -4.63 -29.41 -24.87
N GLU A 258 -5.59 -30.28 -25.17
CA GLU A 258 -6.09 -30.47 -26.53
C GLU A 258 -6.74 -29.20 -27.09
N ALA A 259 -6.84 -29.16 -28.42
CA ALA A 259 -7.49 -28.06 -29.12
C ALA A 259 -9.01 -28.12 -29.01
N VAL A 260 -9.65 -26.96 -28.92
CA VAL A 260 -11.09 -26.82 -28.70
C VAL A 260 -11.74 -25.95 -29.76
N LYS A 261 -13.01 -26.23 -30.05
CA LYS A 261 -13.83 -25.39 -30.92
C LYS A 261 -14.48 -24.29 -30.10
N ILE A 262 -13.88 -23.11 -30.12
CA ILE A 262 -14.36 -21.91 -29.42
C ILE A 262 -14.24 -20.73 -30.38
N ASP A 263 -15.19 -19.80 -30.29
CA ASP A 263 -15.12 -18.54 -31.02
C ASP A 263 -13.81 -17.79 -30.69
N LEU A 264 -13.04 -17.47 -31.73
CA LEU A 264 -11.74 -16.83 -31.58
C LEU A 264 -11.86 -15.48 -30.88
N HIS A 265 -12.92 -14.72 -31.16
CA HIS A 265 -13.13 -13.41 -30.56
C HIS A 265 -13.31 -13.51 -29.03
N ALA A 266 -14.08 -14.49 -28.55
CA ALA A 266 -14.21 -14.76 -27.12
C ALA A 266 -12.86 -15.03 -26.43
N VAL A 267 -11.97 -15.82 -27.06
CA VAL A 267 -10.63 -16.10 -26.51
C VAL A 267 -9.73 -14.87 -26.55
N GLU A 268 -9.82 -14.05 -27.60
CA GLU A 268 -9.11 -12.78 -27.64
C GLU A 268 -9.52 -11.83 -26.51
N GLN A 269 -10.84 -11.75 -26.22
CA GLN A 269 -11.33 -10.95 -25.11
C GLN A 269 -10.82 -11.48 -23.77
N ALA A 270 -10.84 -12.80 -23.56
CA ALA A 270 -10.26 -13.42 -22.38
C ALA A 270 -8.78 -13.03 -22.19
N PHE A 271 -7.97 -13.03 -23.27
CA PHE A 271 -6.56 -12.59 -23.20
C PHE A 271 -6.37 -11.08 -22.97
N ARG A 272 -7.34 -10.23 -23.34
CA ARG A 272 -7.33 -8.79 -23.03
C ARG A 272 -7.64 -8.55 -21.56
N GLU A 273 -8.64 -9.25 -21.03
CA GLU A 273 -9.09 -9.15 -19.64
C GLU A 273 -8.16 -9.84 -18.63
N LEU A 274 -7.35 -10.79 -19.09
CA LEU A 274 -6.46 -11.61 -18.26
C LEU A 274 -5.56 -10.77 -17.34
N HIS A 275 -5.04 -9.64 -17.80
CA HIS A 275 -4.17 -8.78 -16.99
C HIS A 275 -4.90 -8.29 -15.73
N TYR A 276 -6.11 -7.76 -15.88
CA TYR A 276 -6.90 -7.22 -14.78
C TYR A 276 -7.33 -8.31 -13.80
N ARG A 277 -7.71 -9.49 -14.32
CA ARG A 277 -8.05 -10.66 -13.49
C ARG A 277 -6.85 -11.15 -12.67
N LEU A 278 -5.69 -11.30 -13.31
CA LEU A 278 -4.46 -11.70 -12.62
C LEU A 278 -4.06 -10.71 -11.53
N VAL A 279 -4.08 -9.41 -11.83
CA VAL A 279 -3.74 -8.37 -10.84
C VAL A 279 -4.63 -8.49 -9.60
N ARG A 280 -5.94 -8.68 -9.79
CA ARG A 280 -6.89 -8.84 -8.69
C ARG A 280 -6.62 -10.08 -7.85
N GLU A 281 -6.49 -11.26 -8.47
CA GLU A 281 -6.27 -12.52 -7.74
C GLU A 281 -4.93 -12.52 -6.97
N ILE A 282 -3.86 -12.01 -7.59
CA ILE A 282 -2.55 -11.89 -6.93
C ILE A 282 -2.64 -10.89 -5.76
N ALA A 283 -3.34 -9.77 -5.93
CA ALA A 283 -3.53 -8.80 -4.86
C ALA A 283 -4.29 -9.38 -3.66
N LEU A 284 -5.36 -10.13 -3.91
CA LEU A 284 -6.13 -10.80 -2.86
C LEU A 284 -5.25 -11.76 -2.05
N ALA A 285 -4.46 -12.60 -2.72
CA ALA A 285 -3.54 -13.51 -2.05
C ALA A 285 -2.48 -12.77 -1.21
N GLU A 286 -1.88 -11.70 -1.74
CA GLU A 286 -0.86 -10.89 -1.06
C GLU A 286 -1.40 -10.18 0.20
N VAL A 287 -2.64 -9.68 0.14
CA VAL A 287 -3.32 -9.07 1.28
C VAL A 287 -3.54 -10.10 2.40
N THR A 288 -3.97 -11.32 2.05
CA THR A 288 -4.17 -12.41 3.02
C THR A 288 -2.86 -12.84 3.70
N VAL A 289 -1.74 -12.91 2.97
CA VAL A 289 -0.43 -13.20 3.55
C VAL A 289 0.00 -12.10 4.53
N THR A 290 -0.21 -10.83 4.15
CA THR A 290 0.15 -9.68 4.98
C THR A 290 -0.66 -9.62 6.28
N SER A 291 -1.97 -9.92 6.23
CA SER A 291 -2.83 -9.91 7.43
C SER A 291 -2.51 -11.07 8.38
N CYS A 292 -2.17 -12.26 7.87
CA CYS A 292 -1.83 -13.42 8.69
C CYS A 292 -0.46 -13.26 9.38
N GLY A 293 0.53 -12.66 8.71
CA GLY A 293 1.87 -12.41 9.27
C GLY A 293 1.88 -11.44 10.46
N ILE A 294 0.89 -10.54 10.57
CA ILE A 294 0.75 -9.61 11.70
C ILE A 294 0.13 -10.33 12.92
N GLY A 295 -0.62 -11.42 12.72
CA GLY A 295 -1.31 -12.16 13.79
C GLY A 295 -0.46 -13.23 14.50
N CYS A 296 0.67 -13.67 13.93
CA CYS A 296 1.50 -14.74 14.50
C CYS A 296 2.71 -14.26 15.33
N ALA A 297 2.93 -12.95 15.47
CA ALA A 297 4.05 -12.41 16.25
C ALA A 297 3.83 -12.42 17.79
N SER A 298 2.69 -12.92 18.27
CA SER A 298 2.28 -12.85 19.69
C SER A 298 2.02 -14.22 20.30
N ALA A 299 2.92 -15.19 20.10
CA ALA A 299 2.91 -16.45 20.85
C ALA A 299 4.32 -17.03 20.97
N LYS A 300 5.20 -16.28 21.64
CA LYS A 300 6.35 -16.88 22.33
C LYS A 300 6.45 -16.30 23.72
N SER A 301 6.03 -17.09 24.70
CA SER A 301 6.40 -16.99 26.11
C SER A 301 5.95 -18.25 26.84
N PRO A 302 6.65 -18.69 27.90
CA PRO A 302 8.09 -18.70 28.15
C PRO A 302 8.73 -20.05 27.79
#